data_AF-A0A6G4AU28-F1
#
_entry.id   AF-A0A6G4AU28-F1
#
_cell.length_a   1.000
_cell.length_b   1.000
_cell.length_c   1.000
_cell.angle_alpha   90.00
_cell.angle_beta   90.00
_cell.angle_gamma   90.00
#
_symmetry.space_group_name_H-M   'P 1'
#
loop_
_entity.id
_entity.type
_entity.pdbx_description
1 polymer ?
#
loop_
_entity_poly.entity_id
_entity_poly.type
_entity_poly.pdbx_seq_one_letter_code
_entity_poly.pdbx_strand_id
1 'polypeptide(L)'
;MPGGGVPGGVGALLVLADGRFPAGGHAHSGGAEAAVAAGRIRDAASLAAFCRGRLHTVGLTAAGLAAAAAAGLDPLVLDDAADARTPSPALRATARRLGRQL
;
A
#
# COMPACT_ATOMS: atom_id res chain seq x y z
N MET A 1 -23.46 -24.51 -12.72
CA MET A 1 -22.09 -25.07 -12.63
C MET A 1 -21.60 -24.89 -11.21
N PRO A 2 -21.05 -25.93 -10.58
CA PRO A 2 -20.79 -26.00 -9.14
C PRO A 2 -19.69 -25.02 -8.70
N GLY A 3 -19.79 -24.55 -7.46
CA GLY A 3 -18.81 -23.67 -6.83
C GLY A 3 -17.46 -24.34 -6.67
N GLY A 4 -16.43 -23.70 -7.20
CA GLY A 4 -15.03 -24.02 -6.96
C GLY A 4 -14.36 -22.87 -6.24
N GLY A 5 -14.72 -22.63 -4.98
CA GLY A 5 -13.89 -21.79 -4.12
C GLY A 5 -12.55 -22.50 -3.95
N VAL A 6 -11.48 -21.91 -4.44
CA VAL A 6 -10.12 -22.42 -4.22
C VAL A 6 -9.89 -22.51 -2.71
N PRO A 7 -9.80 -23.71 -2.10
CA PRO A 7 -9.48 -23.85 -0.69
C PRO A 7 -7.99 -23.53 -0.54
N GLY A 8 -7.71 -22.24 -0.35
CA GLY A 8 -6.36 -21.68 -0.35
C GLY A 8 -6.34 -20.16 -0.50
N GLY A 9 -7.39 -19.55 -1.07
CA GLY A 9 -7.45 -18.10 -1.31
C GLY A 9 -7.44 -17.26 -0.03
N VAL A 10 -8.29 -17.59 0.96
CA VAL A 10 -8.39 -16.80 2.20
C VAL A 10 -7.09 -16.89 3.02
N GLY A 11 -6.49 -18.08 3.12
CA GLY A 11 -5.22 -18.26 3.82
C GLY A 11 -4.09 -17.43 3.22
N ALA A 12 -3.95 -17.45 1.89
CA ALA A 12 -2.96 -16.62 1.19
C ALA A 12 -3.21 -15.11 1.39
N LEU A 13 -4.47 -14.67 1.34
CA LEU A 13 -4.84 -13.27 1.59
C LEU A 13 -4.54 -12.83 3.02
N LEU A 14 -4.76 -13.70 4.01
CA LEU A 14 -4.43 -13.41 5.41
C LEU A 14 -2.91 -13.31 5.62
N VAL A 15 -2.12 -14.16 4.96
CA VAL A 15 -0.65 -14.07 4.99
C VAL A 15 -0.16 -12.77 4.36
N LEU A 16 -0.74 -12.36 3.22
CA LEU A 16 -0.40 -11.09 2.57
C LEU A 16 -0.78 -9.86 3.40
N ALA A 17 -1.87 -9.94 4.18
CA ALA A 17 -2.31 -8.87 5.05
C ALA A 17 -1.62 -8.87 6.43
N ASP A 18 -0.84 -9.91 6.76
CA ASP A 18 -0.16 -10.02 8.04
C ASP A 18 1.00 -9.03 8.12
N GLY A 19 1.05 -8.23 9.18
CA GLY A 19 2.13 -7.27 9.39
C GLY A 19 3.52 -7.94 9.40
N ARG A 20 3.62 -9.18 9.88
CA ARG A 20 4.88 -9.94 9.97
C ARG A 20 5.36 -10.46 8.62
N PHE A 21 4.61 -10.24 7.55
CA PHE A 21 4.98 -10.65 6.21
C PHE A 21 6.35 -10.03 5.82
N PRO A 22 7.33 -10.84 5.37
CA PRO A 22 8.74 -10.46 5.28
C PRO A 22 9.08 -9.56 4.07
N ALA A 23 8.15 -8.70 3.64
CA ALA A 23 8.36 -7.74 2.54
C ALA A 23 8.71 -6.33 3.03
N GLY A 24 9.21 -6.16 4.26
CA GLY A 24 9.72 -4.87 4.75
C GLY A 24 8.66 -3.83 5.15
N GLY A 25 7.40 -4.22 5.32
CA GLY A 25 6.28 -3.31 5.65
C GLY A 25 6.39 -2.57 6.99
N HIS A 26 7.20 -3.09 7.93
CA HIS A 26 7.47 -2.42 9.22
C HIS A 26 8.36 -1.19 9.11
N ALA A 27 9.04 -0.97 7.96
CA ALA A 27 10.10 0.03 7.84
C ALA A 27 9.64 1.40 7.30
N HIS A 28 8.34 1.58 7.00
CA HIS A 28 7.85 2.83 6.40
C HIS A 28 6.67 3.41 7.17
N SER A 29 6.93 4.45 7.97
CA SER A 29 5.91 5.22 8.70
C SER A 29 4.88 5.90 7.80
N GLY A 30 5.15 5.96 6.48
CA GLY A 30 4.30 6.60 5.48
C GLY A 30 4.00 8.07 5.80
N GLY A 31 4.97 8.76 6.40
CA GLY A 31 4.87 10.16 6.76
C GLY A 31 4.21 10.41 8.13
N ALA A 32 3.84 9.36 8.88
CA ALA A 32 3.34 9.52 10.24
C ALA A 32 4.39 10.14 11.16
N GLU A 33 5.66 9.70 11.09
CA GLU A 33 6.77 10.27 11.86
C GLU A 33 6.96 11.77 11.58
N ALA A 34 6.95 12.15 10.31
CA ALA A 34 7.04 13.56 9.92
C ALA A 34 5.82 14.37 10.39
N ALA A 35 4.63 13.77 10.41
CA ALA A 35 3.42 14.42 10.93
C ALA A 35 3.42 14.56 12.45
N VAL A 36 4.02 13.61 13.19
CA VAL A 36 4.30 13.73 14.63
C VAL A 36 5.33 14.83 14.89
N ALA A 37 6.45 14.81 14.19
CA ALA A 37 7.50 15.83 14.32
C ALA A 37 6.99 17.24 14.02
N ALA A 38 6.05 17.38 13.08
CA ALA A 38 5.37 18.64 12.75
C ALA A 38 4.20 19.00 13.70
N GLY A 39 3.96 18.24 14.76
CA GLY A 39 2.89 18.49 15.73
C GLY A 39 1.47 18.28 15.19
N ARG A 40 1.30 17.65 14.02
CA ARG A 40 0.00 17.38 13.37
C ARG A 40 -0.68 16.13 13.93
N ILE A 41 0.09 15.15 14.37
CA ILE A 41 -0.39 13.97 15.11
C ILE A 41 0.12 14.10 16.55
N ARG A 42 -0.81 14.13 17.51
CA ARG A 42 -0.51 14.33 18.94
C ARG A 42 -1.25 13.37 19.86
N ASP A 43 -2.22 12.64 19.34
CA ASP A 43 -3.10 11.74 20.08
C ASP A 43 -3.74 10.72 19.12
N ALA A 44 -4.53 9.79 19.66
CA ALA A 44 -5.22 8.78 18.88
C ALA A 44 -6.25 9.37 17.88
N ALA A 45 -6.90 10.48 18.23
CA ALA A 45 -7.91 11.10 17.38
C ALA A 45 -7.28 11.75 16.13
N SER A 46 -6.18 12.47 16.30
CA SER A 46 -5.39 13.06 15.22
C SER A 46 -4.69 12.00 14.37
N LEU A 47 -4.24 10.90 14.96
CA LEU A 47 -3.76 9.73 14.21
C LEU A 47 -4.88 9.12 13.36
N ALA A 48 -6.07 8.93 13.91
CA ALA A 48 -7.22 8.40 13.16
C ALA A 48 -7.61 9.32 12.00
N ALA A 49 -7.60 10.64 12.21
CA ALA A 49 -7.82 11.63 11.17
C ALA A 49 -6.74 11.57 10.07
N PHE A 50 -5.47 11.44 10.46
CA PHE A 50 -4.36 11.25 9.54
C PHE A 50 -4.51 9.97 8.71
N CYS A 51 -4.82 8.84 9.34
CA CYS A 51 -5.06 7.57 8.65
C CYS A 51 -6.23 7.68 7.66
N ARG A 52 -7.33 8.31 8.05
CA ARG A 52 -8.48 8.54 7.16
C ARG A 52 -8.09 9.40 5.95
N GLY A 53 -7.37 10.50 6.17
CA GLY A 53 -6.86 11.33 5.08
C GLY A 53 -5.95 10.56 4.12
N ARG A 54 -5.11 9.67 4.65
CA ARG A 54 -4.26 8.80 3.83
C ARG A 54 -5.05 7.76 3.04
N LEU A 55 -6.08 7.17 3.61
CA LEU A 55 -6.97 6.24 2.90
C LEU A 55 -7.62 6.91 1.68
N HIS A 56 -8.07 8.15 1.81
CA HIS A 56 -8.70 8.88 0.70
C HIS A 56 -7.73 9.42 -0.35
N THR A 57 -6.42 9.33 -0.12
CA THR A 57 -5.40 9.86 -1.04
C THR A 57 -4.51 8.74 -1.60
N VAL A 58 -3.44 8.42 -0.88
CA VAL A 58 -2.48 7.38 -1.28
C VAL A 58 -3.15 6.01 -1.29
N GLY A 59 -4.00 5.72 -0.29
CA GLY A 59 -4.73 4.46 -0.20
C GLY A 59 -5.65 4.23 -1.40
N LEU A 60 -6.48 5.21 -1.75
CA LEU A 60 -7.38 5.15 -2.90
C LEU A 60 -6.61 4.95 -4.21
N THR A 61 -5.50 5.65 -4.38
CA THR A 61 -4.64 5.52 -5.57
C THR A 61 -4.07 4.11 -5.69
N ALA A 62 -3.48 3.59 -4.60
CA ALA A 62 -2.90 2.25 -4.58
C ALA A 62 -3.97 1.17 -4.81
N ALA A 63 -5.16 1.33 -4.23
CA ALA A 63 -6.29 0.44 -4.44
C ALA A 63 -6.75 0.43 -5.91
N GLY A 64 -6.82 1.60 -6.55
CA GLY A 64 -7.16 1.71 -7.97
C GLY A 64 -6.15 1.02 -8.88
N LEU A 65 -4.85 1.18 -8.62
CA LEU A 65 -3.78 0.49 -9.35
C LEU A 65 -3.83 -1.02 -9.15
N ALA A 66 -4.05 -1.48 -7.91
CA ALA A 66 -4.18 -2.91 -7.60
C ALA A 66 -5.40 -3.52 -8.30
N ALA A 67 -6.55 -2.82 -8.30
CA ALA A 67 -7.74 -3.26 -9.01
C ALA A 67 -7.53 -3.32 -10.53
N ALA A 68 -6.83 -2.34 -11.10
CA ALA A 68 -6.47 -2.32 -12.51
C ALA A 68 -5.53 -3.49 -12.89
N ALA A 69 -4.52 -3.77 -12.06
CA ALA A 69 -3.63 -4.92 -12.25
C ALA A 69 -4.40 -6.24 -12.18
N ALA A 70 -5.30 -6.39 -11.18
CA ALA A 70 -6.17 -7.58 -11.06
C ALA A 70 -7.13 -7.74 -12.24
N ALA A 71 -7.50 -6.65 -12.90
CA ALA A 71 -8.29 -6.65 -14.13
C ALA A 71 -7.47 -6.96 -15.40
N GLY A 72 -6.15 -7.16 -15.28
CA GLY A 72 -5.26 -7.57 -16.37
C GLY A 72 -4.66 -6.42 -17.18
N LEU A 73 -4.66 -5.19 -16.67
CA LEU A 73 -3.96 -4.09 -17.32
C LEU A 73 -2.44 -4.28 -17.27
N ASP A 74 -1.74 -3.73 -18.26
CA ASP A 74 -0.28 -3.84 -18.41
C ASP A 74 0.44 -3.32 -17.15
N PRO A 75 1.21 -4.18 -16.43
CA PRO A 75 1.96 -3.78 -15.25
C PRO A 75 2.93 -2.63 -15.50
N LEU A 76 3.52 -2.50 -16.69
CA LEU A 76 4.47 -1.42 -16.99
C LEU A 76 3.76 -0.06 -17.05
N VAL A 77 2.59 -0.01 -17.67
CA VAL A 77 1.74 1.20 -17.70
C VAL A 77 1.28 1.59 -16.29
N LEU A 78 0.95 0.59 -15.46
CA LEU A 78 0.55 0.83 -14.07
C LEU A 78 1.73 1.30 -13.21
N ASP A 79 2.94 0.82 -13.47
CA ASP A 79 4.16 1.24 -12.78
C ASP A 79 4.52 2.70 -13.11
N ASP A 80 4.43 3.10 -14.38
CA ASP A 80 4.58 4.50 -14.80
C ASP A 80 3.52 5.40 -14.15
N ALA A 81 2.27 4.92 -14.09
CA ALA A 81 1.18 5.63 -13.42
C ALA A 81 1.43 5.77 -11.91
N ALA A 82 2.03 4.78 -11.25
CA ALA A 82 2.43 4.84 -9.85
C ALA A 82 3.57 5.86 -9.63
N ASP A 83 4.55 5.88 -10.53
CA ASP A 83 5.69 6.80 -10.48
C ASP A 83 5.27 8.26 -10.65
N ALA A 84 4.39 8.55 -11.61
CA ALA A 84 3.83 9.88 -11.82
C ALA A 84 3.11 10.43 -10.58
N ARG A 85 2.56 9.54 -9.75
CA ARG A 85 1.85 9.87 -8.50
C ARG A 85 2.73 9.81 -7.26
N THR A 86 4.01 9.46 -7.42
CA THR A 86 5.01 9.38 -6.34
C THR A 86 6.16 10.35 -6.62
N PRO A 87 6.03 11.64 -6.27
CA PRO A 87 7.03 12.66 -6.58
C PRO A 87 8.41 12.36 -5.98
N SER A 88 8.44 11.77 -4.78
CA SER A 88 9.68 11.48 -4.04
C SER A 88 10.48 10.34 -4.70
N PRO A 89 11.72 10.61 -5.17
CA PRO A 89 12.58 9.57 -5.75
C PRO A 89 12.93 8.47 -4.74
N ALA A 90 13.10 8.84 -3.46
CA ALA A 90 13.35 7.88 -2.40
C ALA A 90 12.18 6.92 -2.19
N LEU A 91 10.94 7.43 -2.25
CA LEU A 91 9.75 6.57 -2.15
C LEU A 91 9.60 5.64 -3.36
N ARG A 92 9.94 6.09 -4.58
CA ARG A 92 9.96 5.21 -5.77
C ARG A 92 11.00 4.10 -5.62
N ALA A 93 12.23 4.44 -5.22
CA ALA A 93 13.29 3.45 -5.00
C ALA A 93 12.92 2.41 -3.93
N THR A 94 12.30 2.86 -2.85
CA THR A 94 11.73 2.00 -1.81
C THR A 94 10.65 1.09 -2.39
N ALA A 95 9.66 1.63 -3.11
CA ALA A 95 8.58 0.83 -3.71
C ALA A 95 9.12 -0.30 -4.59
N ARG A 96 10.13 -0.01 -5.44
CA ARG A 96 10.77 -1.03 -6.27
C ARG A 96 11.52 -2.09 -5.46
N ARG A 97 12.12 -1.72 -4.32
CA ARG A 97 12.78 -2.68 -3.43
C ARG A 97 11.77 -3.61 -2.79
N LEU A 98 10.66 -3.06 -2.28
CA LEU A 98 9.58 -3.84 -1.68
C LEU A 98 8.96 -4.79 -2.72
N GLY A 99 8.71 -4.32 -3.94
CA GLY A 99 8.15 -5.14 -5.01
C GLY A 99 9.03 -6.32 -5.43
N ARG A 100 10.36 -6.21 -5.35
CA ARG A 100 11.29 -7.33 -5.62
C ARG A 100 11.35 -8.38 -4.50
N GLN A 101 10.80 -8.06 -3.33
CA GLN A 101 10.74 -8.96 -2.17
C GLN A 101 9.42 -9.72 -2.09
N LEU A 102 8.43 -9.37 -2.93
CA LEU A 102 7.18 -10.08 -3.16
C LEU A 102 7.40 -11.20 -4.19
#